data_AF-A0A1F6I7J0-F1
#
_entry.id   AF-A0A1F6I7J0-F1
#
_cell.length_a   1.000
_cell.length_b   1.000
_cell.length_c   1.000
_cell.angle_alpha   90.00
_cell.angle_beta   90.00
_cell.angle_gamma   90.00
#
_symmetry.space_group_name_H-M   'P 1'
#
loop_
_entity.id
_entity.type
_entity.pdbx_description
1 polymer ?
#
loop_
_entity_poly.entity_id
_entity_poly.type
_entity_poly.pdbx_seq_one_letter_code
_entity_poly.pdbx_strand_id
1 'polypeptide(L)'
;METKEESTQPVFEEEWGVQVGKEAYTLNEKQIKLLKEADLSGQRGIVWFDRLAISIPHIQSVWLISRRIKNQLPEGTTPDEPIRSEEERERISKKIQEMKEKLMIKLEKRRAQKKK
;
A
#
# COMPACT_ATOMS: atom_id res chain seq x y z
N MET A 1 -31.50 -22.28 -14.82
CA MET A 1 -31.00 -20.94 -14.45
C MET A 1 -29.74 -21.16 -13.65
N GLU A 2 -28.58 -21.08 -14.29
CA GLU A 2 -27.29 -21.22 -13.62
C GLU A 2 -26.89 -19.86 -13.06
N THR A 3 -26.82 -19.75 -11.73
CA THR A 3 -26.20 -18.62 -11.05
C THR A 3 -24.70 -18.68 -11.31
N LYS A 4 -24.23 -17.85 -12.25
CA LYS A 4 -22.80 -17.56 -12.41
C LYS A 4 -22.34 -16.87 -11.12
N GLU A 5 -21.62 -17.62 -10.29
CA GLU A 5 -20.77 -17.05 -9.26
C GLU A 5 -19.72 -16.19 -9.97
N GLU A 6 -19.96 -14.87 -9.97
CA GLU A 6 -18.97 -13.88 -10.38
C GLU A 6 -17.79 -14.03 -9.44
N SER A 7 -16.68 -14.62 -9.92
CA SER A 7 -15.48 -14.76 -9.11
C SER A 7 -15.00 -13.35 -8.75
N THR A 8 -15.18 -12.96 -7.48
CA THR A 8 -14.67 -11.72 -6.91
C THR A 8 -13.14 -11.80 -6.81
N GLN A 9 -12.46 -11.86 -7.96
CA GLN A 9 -11.01 -11.86 -7.99
C GLN A 9 -10.55 -10.51 -7.45
N PRO A 10 -9.62 -10.49 -6.48
CA PRO A 10 -9.08 -9.26 -5.95
C PRO A 10 -8.43 -8.47 -7.10
N VAL A 11 -8.94 -7.27 -7.36
CA VAL A 11 -8.32 -6.35 -8.32
C VAL A 11 -7.10 -5.76 -7.63
N PHE A 12 -5.91 -6.03 -8.16
CA PHE A 12 -4.65 -5.49 -7.65
C PHE A 12 -4.29 -4.21 -8.40
N GLU A 13 -3.68 -3.27 -7.71
CA GLU A 13 -2.99 -2.12 -8.28
C GLU A 13 -1.50 -2.27 -8.01
N GLU A 14 -0.72 -2.31 -9.08
CA GLU A 14 0.72 -2.50 -9.02
C GLU A 14 1.47 -1.25 -9.50
N GLU A 15 2.50 -0.90 -8.76
CA GLU A 15 3.51 0.09 -9.13
C GLU A 15 4.83 -0.62 -9.39
N TRP A 16 5.45 -0.30 -10.51
CA TRP A 16 6.68 -0.93 -10.99
C TRP A 16 7.77 0.12 -11.17
N GLY A 17 8.99 -0.20 -10.77
CA GLY A 17 10.18 0.60 -11.01
C GLY A 17 10.93 0.09 -12.24
N VAL A 18 11.42 1.02 -13.06
CA VAL A 18 12.25 0.72 -14.24
C VAL A 18 13.49 1.59 -14.20
N GLN A 19 14.67 0.98 -14.18
CA GLN A 19 15.96 1.67 -14.24
C GLN A 19 16.42 1.76 -15.70
N VAL A 20 16.70 2.98 -16.16
CA VAL A 20 17.25 3.26 -17.49
C VAL A 20 18.48 4.14 -17.32
N GLY A 21 19.67 3.56 -17.44
CA GLY A 21 20.91 4.29 -17.19
C GLY A 21 20.96 4.86 -15.76
N LYS A 22 20.99 6.20 -15.64
CA LYS A 22 21.02 6.91 -14.35
C LYS A 22 19.62 7.25 -13.79
N GLU A 23 18.58 7.03 -14.57
CA GLU A 23 17.22 7.45 -14.24
C GLU A 23 16.37 6.25 -13.81
N ALA A 24 15.46 6.48 -12.88
CA ALA A 24 14.48 5.51 -12.43
C ALA A 24 13.08 6.07 -12.66
N TYR A 25 12.22 5.26 -13.28
CA TYR A 25 10.84 5.61 -13.59
C TYR A 25 9.88 4.72 -12.81
N THR A 26 8.79 5.30 -12.33
CA THR A 26 7.68 4.57 -11.74
C THR A 26 6.57 4.43 -12.78
N LEU A 27 6.19 3.20 -13.07
CA LEU A 27 5.15 2.82 -14.02
C LEU A 27 3.98 2.16 -13.32
N ASN A 28 2.77 2.45 -13.78
CA ASN A 28 1.59 1.70 -13.36
C ASN A 28 1.46 0.37 -14.12
N GLU A 29 0.52 -0.47 -13.70
CA GLU A 29 0.26 -1.78 -14.29
C GLU A 29 0.05 -1.76 -15.82
N LYS A 30 -0.64 -0.74 -16.35
CA LYS A 30 -0.87 -0.64 -17.81
C LYS A 30 0.42 -0.29 -18.55
N GLN A 31 1.18 0.65 -18.03
CA GLN A 31 2.44 1.10 -18.63
C GLN A 31 3.49 -0.01 -18.62
N ILE A 32 3.59 -0.77 -17.53
CA ILE A 32 4.56 -1.87 -17.48
C ILE A 32 4.16 -3.03 -18.40
N LYS A 33 2.86 -3.29 -18.60
CA LYS A 33 2.39 -4.30 -19.57
C LYS A 33 2.81 -3.91 -20.98
N LEU A 34 2.59 -2.66 -21.37
CA LEU A 34 3.03 -2.14 -22.67
C LEU A 34 4.54 -2.24 -22.84
N LEU A 35 5.31 -1.91 -21.80
CA LEU A 35 6.77 -2.01 -21.85
C LEU A 35 7.25 -3.46 -22.03
N LYS A 36 6.66 -4.41 -21.27
CA LYS A 36 6.97 -5.84 -21.38
C LYS A 36 6.59 -6.41 -22.74
N GLU A 37 5.45 -6.00 -23.30
CA GLU A 37 5.01 -6.43 -24.62
C GLU A 37 5.93 -5.91 -25.73
N ALA A 38 6.39 -4.65 -25.62
CA ALA A 38 7.36 -4.08 -26.53
C ALA A 38 8.73 -4.81 -26.47
N ASP A 39 9.18 -5.17 -25.26
CA ASP A 39 10.41 -5.95 -25.07
C ASP A 39 10.28 -7.38 -25.67
N LEU A 40 9.18 -8.08 -25.38
CA LEU A 40 8.92 -9.43 -25.90
C LEU A 40 8.76 -9.47 -27.42
N SER A 41 8.20 -8.43 -28.01
CA SER A 41 8.09 -8.30 -29.47
C SER A 41 9.42 -7.93 -30.16
N GLY A 42 10.49 -7.76 -29.38
CA GLY A 42 11.82 -7.44 -29.89
C GLY A 42 11.96 -6.01 -30.38
N GLN A 43 11.07 -5.09 -29.96
CA GLN A 43 11.20 -3.69 -30.31
C GLN A 43 12.44 -3.10 -29.66
N ARG A 44 13.36 -2.58 -30.47
CA ARG A 44 14.59 -1.90 -30.01
C ARG A 44 14.44 -0.38 -29.95
N GLY A 45 13.21 0.09 -29.73
CA GLY A 45 12.84 1.51 -29.78
C GLY A 45 12.66 2.15 -28.41
N ILE A 46 11.96 3.27 -28.41
CA ILE A 46 11.56 4.02 -27.22
C ILE A 46 10.05 3.85 -27.05
N VAL A 47 9.61 3.45 -25.86
CA VAL A 47 8.20 3.51 -25.47
C VAL A 47 7.90 4.89 -24.93
N TRP A 48 7.06 5.64 -25.64
CA TRP A 48 6.62 6.97 -25.23
C TRP A 48 5.34 6.87 -24.42
N PHE A 49 5.34 7.49 -23.25
CA PHE A 49 4.17 7.77 -22.44
C PHE A 49 3.97 9.29 -22.35
N ASP A 50 2.81 9.73 -21.87
CA ASP A 50 2.44 11.16 -21.83
C ASP A 50 3.47 12.07 -21.16
N ARG A 51 4.21 11.56 -20.16
CA ARG A 51 5.15 12.35 -19.35
C ARG A 51 6.58 11.83 -19.34
N LEU A 52 6.86 10.70 -19.99
CA LEU A 52 8.19 10.07 -19.95
C LEU A 52 8.39 9.16 -21.16
N ALA A 53 9.64 8.91 -21.51
CA ALA A 53 10.01 8.05 -22.61
C ALA A 53 11.07 7.04 -22.15
N ILE A 54 10.83 5.75 -22.37
CA ILE A 54 11.72 4.67 -21.91
C ILE A 54 12.35 4.01 -23.12
N SER A 55 13.68 4.09 -23.20
CA SER A 55 14.45 3.38 -24.21
C SER A 55 14.61 1.91 -23.82
N ILE A 56 13.96 1.00 -24.54
CA ILE A 56 13.97 -0.44 -24.24
C ILE A 56 15.39 -1.02 -24.19
N PRO A 57 16.28 -0.73 -25.18
CA PRO A 57 17.65 -1.27 -25.16
C PRO A 57 18.50 -0.80 -23.98
N HIS A 58 18.06 0.21 -23.22
CA HIS A 58 18.79 0.79 -22.10
C HIS A 58 18.16 0.47 -20.75
N ILE A 59 17.12 -0.36 -20.72
CA ILE A 59 16.54 -0.86 -19.47
C ILE A 59 17.58 -1.77 -18.81
N GLN A 60 17.96 -1.42 -17.59
CA GLN A 60 18.90 -2.20 -16.78
C GLN A 60 18.17 -3.14 -15.83
N SER A 61 17.06 -2.69 -15.26
CA SER A 61 16.26 -3.51 -14.35
C SER A 61 14.81 -3.05 -14.30
N VAL A 62 13.94 -4.00 -13.97
CA VAL A 62 12.51 -3.80 -13.72
C VAL A 62 12.17 -4.52 -12.43
N TRP A 63 11.53 -3.84 -11.48
CA TRP A 63 11.13 -4.41 -10.20
C TRP A 63 9.73 -3.95 -9.77
N LEU A 64 9.08 -4.75 -8.94
CA LEU A 64 7.80 -4.37 -8.33
C LEU A 64 8.09 -3.46 -7.13
N ILE A 65 7.51 -2.25 -7.11
CA ILE A 65 7.61 -1.32 -5.99
C ILE A 65 6.53 -1.64 -4.96
N SER A 66 5.27 -1.71 -5.42
CA SER A 66 4.14 -1.95 -4.53
C SER A 66 3.04 -2.74 -5.24
N ARG A 67 2.31 -3.55 -4.46
CA ARG A 67 1.11 -4.26 -4.91
C ARG A 67 0.04 -4.08 -3.84
N ARG A 68 -1.02 -3.35 -4.18
CA ARG A 68 -2.16 -3.05 -3.29
C ARG A 68 -3.41 -3.73 -3.81
N ILE A 69 -4.31 -4.14 -2.93
CA ILE A 69 -5.61 -4.70 -3.33
C ILE A 69 -6.58 -3.53 -3.37
N LYS A 70 -7.19 -3.24 -4.53
CA LYS A 70 -8.20 -2.15 -4.66
C LYS A 70 -9.41 -2.35 -3.75
N ASN A 71 -9.73 -3.62 -3.45
CA ASN A 71 -10.86 -4.02 -2.61
C ASN A 71 -10.48 -4.26 -1.14
N GLN A 72 -9.31 -3.82 -0.68
CA GLN A 72 -9.09 -3.77 0.76
C GLN A 72 -10.02 -2.71 1.35
N LEU A 73 -11.01 -3.17 2.11
CA LEU A 73 -11.70 -2.34 3.10
C LEU A 73 -10.64 -1.52 3.84
N PRO A 74 -10.86 -0.21 4.08
CA PRO A 74 -9.84 0.66 4.66
C PRO A 74 -9.26 0.02 5.92
N GLU A 75 -7.94 0.13 6.08
CA GLU A 75 -7.22 -0.32 7.26
C GLU A 75 -7.93 0.25 8.51
N GLY A 76 -8.57 -0.62 9.27
CA GLY A 76 -9.46 -0.25 10.39
C GLY A 76 -10.86 -0.87 10.35
N THR A 77 -11.27 -1.47 9.22
CA THR A 77 -12.54 -2.21 9.16
C THR A 77 -12.31 -3.70 9.45
N THR A 78 -12.16 -4.05 10.73
CA THR A 78 -12.44 -5.42 11.17
C THR A 78 -13.89 -5.75 10.80
N PRO A 79 -14.17 -6.86 10.09
CA PRO A 79 -15.53 -7.23 9.68
C PRO A 79 -16.52 -7.41 10.85
N ASP A 80 -16.02 -7.52 12.08
CA ASP A 80 -16.76 -7.77 13.32
C ASP A 80 -16.62 -6.63 14.35
N GLU A 81 -16.36 -5.37 13.95
CA GLU A 81 -16.60 -4.29 14.93
C GLU A 81 -18.12 -4.07 15.06
N PRO A 82 -18.73 -4.42 16.23
CA PRO A 82 -20.13 -4.10 16.44
C PRO A 82 -20.29 -2.59 16.30
N ILE A 83 -21.42 -2.16 15.72
CA ILE A 83 -21.81 -0.75 15.64
C ILE A 83 -21.91 -0.24 17.09
N ARG A 84 -20.81 0.33 17.60
CA ARG A 84 -20.72 0.83 18.98
C ARG A 84 -21.64 2.04 19.12
N SER A 85 -22.56 2.00 20.07
CA SER A 85 -23.41 3.15 20.39
C SER A 85 -22.56 4.32 20.93
N GLU A 86 -23.09 5.55 20.88
CA GLU A 86 -22.42 6.75 21.40
C GLU A 86 -21.91 6.54 22.84
N GLU A 87 -22.71 5.85 23.67
CA GLU A 87 -22.39 5.56 25.06
C GLU A 87 -21.22 4.57 25.25
N GLU A 88 -21.05 3.61 24.35
CA GLU A 88 -19.92 2.69 24.38
C GLU A 88 -18.62 3.38 23.97
N ARG A 89 -18.69 4.29 23.00
CA ARG A 89 -17.54 5.10 22.57
C ARG A 89 -17.04 5.99 23.71
N GLU A 90 -17.95 6.61 24.46
CA GLU A 90 -17.59 7.41 25.65
C GLU A 90 -16.97 6.58 26.77
N ARG A 91 -17.47 5.36 27.01
CA ARG A 91 -16.90 4.47 28.03
C ARG A 91 -15.49 4.02 27.65
N ILE A 92 -15.27 3.68 26.37
CA ILE A 92 -13.96 3.28 25.86
C ILE A 92 -12.98 4.44 25.90
N SER A 93 -13.40 5.65 25.49
CA SER A 93 -12.53 6.83 25.51
C SER A 93 -12.09 7.19 26.94
N LYS A 94 -13.00 7.16 27.92
CA LYS A 94 -12.66 7.33 29.35
C LYS A 94 -11.66 6.29 29.82
N LYS A 95 -11.87 5.02 29.47
CA LYS A 95 -10.97 3.92 29.87
C LYS A 95 -9.56 4.05 29.25
N ILE A 96 -9.48 4.51 28.01
CA ILE A 96 -8.21 4.80 27.33
C ILE A 96 -7.50 5.98 28.00
N GLN A 97 -8.23 7.03 28.38
CA GLN A 97 -7.69 8.20 29.07
C GLN A 97 -7.06 7.81 30.42
N GLU A 98 -7.78 7.03 31.22
CA GLU A 98 -7.27 6.53 32.50
C GLU A 98 -6.04 5.63 32.34
N MET A 99 -6.02 4.79 31.30
CA MET A 99 -4.85 3.96 30.99
C MET A 99 -3.63 4.80 30.61
N LYS A 100 -3.82 5.85 29.80
CA LYS A 100 -2.74 6.79 29.43
C LYS A 100 -2.18 7.49 30.66
N GLU A 101 -3.03 7.95 31.57
CA GLU A 101 -2.61 8.62 32.79
C GLU A 101 -1.82 7.69 33.72
N LYS A 102 -2.30 6.45 33.92
CA LYS A 102 -1.57 5.43 34.68
C LYS A 102 -0.22 5.08 34.06
N LEU A 103 -0.14 5.01 32.73
CA LEU A 103 1.10 4.77 31.99
C LEU A 103 2.09 5.93 32.17
N MET A 104 1.63 7.17 32.06
CA MET A 104 2.47 8.36 32.27
C MET A 104 3.06 8.40 33.68
N ILE A 105 2.24 8.19 34.72
CA ILE A 105 2.70 8.13 36.11
C ILE A 105 3.73 7.00 36.31
N LYS A 106 3.51 5.84 35.69
CA LYS A 106 4.44 4.70 35.76
C LYS A 106 5.77 5.00 35.06
N LEU A 107 5.74 5.71 33.94
CA LEU A 107 6.94 6.13 33.20
C LEU A 107 7.73 7.18 33.97
N GLU A 108 7.07 8.14 34.61
CA GLU A 108 7.71 9.15 35.45
C GLU A 108 8.37 8.53 36.69
N LYS A 109 7.69 7.61 37.38
CA LYS A 109 8.26 6.85 38.51
C LYS A 109 9.49 6.05 38.09
N ARG A 110 9.46 5.42 36.90
CA ARG A 110 10.63 4.71 36.35
C ARG A 110 11.80 5.66 36.00
N ARG A 111 11.51 6.87 35.49
CA ARG A 111 12.54 7.88 35.20
C ARG A 111 13.19 8.42 36.48
N ALA A 112 12.42 8.61 37.55
CA ALA A 112 12.94 9.07 38.83
C ALA A 112 13.83 8.04 39.54
N GLN A 113 13.50 6.74 39.45
CA GLN A 113 14.33 5.66 40.00
C GLN A 113 15.66 5.45 39.27
N LYS A 114 15.76 5.85 38.00
CA LYS A 114 16.98 5.68 37.18
C LYS A 114 17.99 6.83 37.35
N LYS A 115 17.65 7.86 38.13
CA LYS A 115 18.49 9.06 38.41
C LYS A 115 19.08 9.08 39.83
N LYS A 116 18.79 8.08 40.66
CA LYS A 116 19.49 7.81 41.93
C LYS A 116 20.49 6.69 41.70
#